data_AF-A0A1V4HT36-F1
#
_entry.id   AF-A0A1V4HT36-F1
#
_cell.length_a   1.000
_cell.length_b   1.000
_cell.length_c   1.000
_cell.angle_alpha   90.00
_cell.angle_beta   90.00
_cell.angle_gamma   90.00
#
_symmetry.space_group_name_H-M   'P 1'
#
loop_
_entity.id
_entity.type
_entity.pdbx_description
1 polymer ?
#
loop_
_entity_poly.entity_id
_entity_poly.type
_entity_poly.pdbx_seq_one_letter_code
_entity_poly.pdbx_strand_id
1 'polypeptide(L)' 'MAKRNNSVSFKGLLDVDNMTITEETKDGIFVYSVLEALREYDGKEATFSLKEDTSIKPLESDGEEE' A
#
# COMPACT_ATOMS: atom_id res chain seq x y z
N MET A 1 21.25 -7.61 -20.58
CA MET A 1 21.78 -6.40 -19.91
C MET A 1 21.64 -6.61 -18.42
N ALA A 2 22.70 -6.43 -17.63
CA ALA A 2 22.59 -6.50 -16.17
C ALA A 2 21.90 -5.21 -15.67
N LYS A 3 20.83 -5.35 -14.89
CA LYS A 3 20.12 -4.24 -14.24
C LYS A 3 19.97 -4.57 -12.75
N ARG A 4 20.24 -3.60 -11.88
CA ARG A 4 19.90 -3.68 -10.45
C ARG A 4 18.49 -3.14 -10.27
N ASN A 5 17.62 -3.94 -9.64
CA ASN A 5 16.26 -3.54 -9.27
C ASN A 5 16.23 -3.25 -7.76
N ASN A 6 15.69 -2.09 -7.38
CA ASN A 6 15.46 -1.74 -5.98
C ASN A 6 14.03 -1.22 -5.83
N SER A 7 13.22 -1.86 -4.99
CA SER A 7 11.82 -1.54 -4.79
C SER A 7 11.47 -1.57 -3.31
N VAL A 8 10.82 -0.53 -2.83
CA VAL A 8 10.19 -0.48 -1.50
C VAL A 8 8.68 -0.64 -1.67
N SER A 9 8.05 -1.38 -0.77
CA SER A 9 6.60 -1.60 -0.79
C SER A 9 6.06 -1.52 0.63
N PHE A 10 4.95 -0.80 0.77
CA PHE A 10 4.25 -0.63 2.03
C PHE A 10 2.84 -1.19 1.90
N LYS A 11 2.34 -1.81 2.97
CA LYS A 11 0.96 -2.28 3.04
C LYS A 11 0.34 -1.77 4.33
N GLY A 12 -0.62 -0.88 4.23
CA GLY A 12 -1.27 -0.28 5.39
C GLY A 12 -2.12 0.92 5.03
N LEU A 13 -2.57 1.63 6.05
CA LEU A 13 -3.33 2.86 5.89
C LEU A 13 -2.38 4.03 5.57
N LEU A 14 -2.60 4.67 4.42
CA LEU A 14 -1.85 5.85 4.00
C LEU A 14 -2.45 7.11 4.62
N ASP A 15 -1.63 7.87 5.34
CA ASP A 15 -1.90 9.25 5.77
C ASP A 15 -1.01 10.19 4.95
N VAL A 16 -1.63 10.96 4.05
CA VAL A 16 -0.93 11.86 3.12
C VAL A 16 -0.49 13.15 3.80
N ASP A 17 -1.20 13.60 4.83
CA ASP A 17 -0.86 14.84 5.53
C ASP A 17 0.43 14.67 6.33
N ASN A 18 0.60 13.50 6.96
CA ASN A 18 1.81 13.14 7.69
C ASN A 18 2.84 12.36 6.84
N MET A 19 2.49 11.96 5.61
CA MET A 19 3.30 11.10 4.73
C MET A 19 3.74 9.81 5.42
N THR A 20 2.80 9.13 6.08
CA THR A 20 3.05 7.89 6.81
C THR A 20 2.15 6.75 6.33
N ILE A 21 2.65 5.52 6.45
CA ILE A 21 1.82 4.32 6.35
C ILE A 21 1.78 3.62 7.71
N THR A 22 0.57 3.37 8.19
CA THR A 22 0.33 2.59 9.41
C THR A 22 -0.03 1.16 9.03
N GLU A 23 0.77 0.21 9.49
CA GLU A 23 0.55 -1.22 9.33
C GLU A 23 0.13 -1.82 10.68
N GLU A 24 -1.08 -2.39 10.71
CA GLU A 24 -1.56 -3.13 11.88
C GLU A 24 -1.40 -4.64 11.63
N THR A 25 -0.64 -5.30 12.50
CA THR A 25 -0.43 -6.75 12.46
C THR A 25 -0.83 -7.39 13.79
N LYS A 26 -0.69 -8.71 13.91
CA LYS A 26 -0.90 -9.42 15.19
C LYS A 26 0.14 -9.03 16.25
N ASP A 27 1.30 -8.53 15.83
CA ASP A 27 2.44 -8.22 16.68
C ASP A 27 2.46 -6.75 17.14
N GLY A 28 1.64 -5.89 16.52
CA GLY A 28 1.51 -4.49 16.93
C GLY A 28 1.13 -3.55 15.78
N ILE A 29 1.25 -2.26 16.08
CA ILE A 29 1.04 -1.16 15.13
C ILE A 29 2.41 -0.57 14.78
N PHE A 30 2.72 -0.56 13.49
CA PHE A 30 3.98 -0.02 12.96
C PHE A 30 3.67 1.19 12.08
N VAL A 31 4.44 2.26 12.24
CA VAL A 31 4.29 3.49 11.46
C VAL A 31 5.57 3.75 10.69
N TYR A 32 5.46 3.84 9.37
CA TYR A 32 6.59 4.06 8.47
C TYR A 32 6.46 5.41 7.78
N SER A 33 7.57 6.14 7.65
CA SER A 33 7.61 7.37 6.86
C SER A 33 7.77 7.05 5.38
N VAL A 34 6.75 7.41 4.58
CA VAL A 34 6.80 7.31 3.12
C VAL A 34 7.80 8.31 2.57
N LEU A 35 7.86 9.52 3.14
CA LEU A 35 8.75 10.57 2.67
C LEU A 35 10.23 10.17 2.77
N GLU A 36 10.65 9.54 3.87
CA GLU A 36 12.04 9.06 4.02
C GLU A 36 12.38 8.02 2.95
N ALA A 37 11.47 7.09 2.65
CA ALA A 37 11.67 6.11 1.59
C ALA A 37 11.73 6.77 0.20
N LEU A 38 10.91 7.78 -0.06
CA LEU A 38 10.94 8.54 -1.32
C LEU A 38 12.26 9.28 -1.53
N ARG A 39 12.88 9.79 -0.46
CA ARG A 39 14.18 10.48 -0.54
C ARG A 39 15.28 9.60 -1.09
N GLU A 40 15.23 8.28 -0.89
CA GLU A 40 16.21 7.36 -1.50
C GLU A 40 16.16 7.34 -3.03
N TYR A 41 15.04 7.76 -3.60
CA TYR A 41 14.79 7.80 -5.04
C TYR A 41 14.83 9.21 -5.63
N ASP A 42 15.08 10.23 -4.81
CA ASP A 42 15.15 11.62 -5.27
C ASP A 42 16.21 11.80 -6.37
N GLY A 43 15.84 12.52 -7.43
CA GLY A 43 16.67 12.73 -8.61
C GLY A 43 16.89 11.52 -9.53
N LYS A 44 16.17 10.40 -9.32
CA LYS A 44 16.29 9.17 -10.15
C LYS A 44 15.02 8.93 -10.96
N GLU A 45 15.16 8.26 -12.10
CA GLU A 45 14.00 7.72 -12.82
C GLU A 45 13.34 6.62 -11.99
N ALA A 46 12.08 6.82 -11.63
CA ALA A 46 11.32 5.93 -10.76
C ALA A 46 9.94 5.62 -11.37
N THR A 47 9.37 4.51 -10.93
CA THR A 47 7.99 4.14 -11.22
C THR A 47 7.24 4.01 -9.91
N PHE A 48 6.08 4.67 -9.82
CA PHE A 48 5.18 4.60 -8.66
C PHE A 48 3.98 3.73 -8.99
N SER A 49 3.57 2.91 -8.02
CA SER A 49 2.36 2.09 -8.11
C SER A 49 1.54 2.28 -6.84
N LEU A 50 0.31 2.76 -6.99
CA LEU A 50 -0.68 2.82 -5.92
C LEU A 50 -1.77 1.79 -6.24
N LYS A 51 -2.08 0.92 -5.27
CA LYS A 51 -3.11 -0.10 -5.40
C LYS A 51 -4.02 -0.05 -4.19
N GLU A 52 -5.32 0.00 -4.44
CA GLU A 52 -6.36 -0.17 -3.44
C GLU A 52 -7.12 -1.46 -3.77
N ASP A 53 -7.22 -2.37 -2.80
CA ASP A 53 -8.06 -3.56 -2.90
C ASP A 53 -9.39 -3.26 -2.19
N THR A 54 -10.37 -2.78 -2.93
CA THR A 54 -11.73 -2.58 -2.41
C THR A 54 -12.47 -3.92 -2.42
N SER A 55 -12.80 -4.46 -1.24
CA SER A 55 -13.61 -5.68 -1.14
C SER A 55 -14.99 -5.44 -1.76
N ILE A 56 -15.29 -6.13 -2.85
CA ILE A 56 -16.63 -6.16 -3.44
C ILE A 56 -17.47 -7.07 -2.55
N LYS A 57 -18.53 -6.55 -1.94
CA LYS A 57 -19.51 -7.40 -1.25
C LYS A 57 -20.16 -8.33 -2.28
N PRO A 58 -20.26 -9.64 -2.03
CA PRO A 58 -21.11 -10.49 -2.86
C PRO A 58 -22.54 -9.93 -2.80
N LEU A 59 -23.17 -9.76 -3.97
CA LEU A 59 -24.61 -9.52 -4.04
C LEU A 59 -25.28 -10.60 -3.20
N GLU A 60 -26.17 -10.20 -2.28
CA GLU A 60 -27.00 -11.16 -1.55
C GLU A 60 -27.55 -12.15 -2.56
N SER A 61 -27.28 -13.44 -2.35
CA SER A 61 -27.93 -14.48 -3.11
C SER A 61 -29.41 -14.30 -2.81
N ASP A 62 -30.19 -13.81 -3.77
CA ASP A 62 -31.65 -13.88 -3.72
C ASP A 62 -31.99 -15.36 -3.50
N GLY A 63 -32.19 -15.71 -2.24
CA GLY A 63 -32.87 -16.92 -1.87
C GLY A 63 -34.30 -16.73 -2.33
N GLU A 64 -34.58 -17.19 -3.55
CA GLU A 64 -35.93 -17.54 -3.96
C GLU A 64 -36.38 -18.67 -3.01
N GLU A 65 -36.97 -18.28 -1.88
CA GLU A 65 -37.96 -19.09 -1.19
C GLU A 65 -39.24 -19.05 -2.03
N GLU A 66 -39.47 -20.11 -2.82
CA GLU A 66 -40.81 -20.59 -3.19
C GLU A 66 -40.95 -22.08 -2.86
#